data_AF-A0A2V9NZA5-F1
#
_entry.id   AF-A0A2V9NZA5-F1
#
_cell.length_a   1.000
_cell.length_b   1.000
_cell.length_c   1.000
_cell.angle_alpha   90.00
_cell.angle_beta   90.00
_cell.angle_gamma   90.00
#
_symmetry.space_group_name_H-M   'P 1'
#
loop_
_entity.id
_entity.type
_entity.pdbx_description
1 polymer ?
#
loop_
_entity_poly.entity_id
_entity_poly.type
_entity_poly.pdbx_seq_one_letter_code
_entity_poly.pdbx_strand_id
1 'polypeptide(L)'
;GERFVIPVKAEHKRRVQGVVHGASSSGQTVFVEPLETIEQNNELVRLLEDELAEVHRILLEITQCVGERSQEIDAAVEILAELELQFAKAHFAEDYNCVAPLF
;
A
#
# COMPACT_ATOMS: atom_id res chain seq x y z
N GLY A 1 5.86 16.57 3.69
CA GLY A 1 4.69 16.65 2.81
C GLY A 1 5.18 17.00 1.43
N GLU A 2 4.64 16.36 0.41
CA GLU A 2 4.98 16.52 -1.01
C GLU A 2 4.52 17.87 -1.57
N ARG A 3 4.81 18.96 -0.87
CA ARG A 3 4.63 20.31 -1.42
C ARG A 3 5.82 20.63 -2.30
N PHE A 4 5.56 21.15 -3.49
CA PHE A 4 6.62 21.64 -4.34
C PHE A 4 7.27 22.85 -3.68
N VAL A 5 8.57 22.71 -3.38
CA VAL A 5 9.38 23.73 -2.71
C VAL A 5 10.70 23.87 -3.44
N ILE A 6 11.21 25.09 -3.46
CA ILE A 6 12.52 25.39 -4.04
C ILE A 6 13.53 25.59 -2.90
N PRO A 7 14.68 24.89 -2.91
CA PRO A 7 15.74 25.14 -1.95
C PRO A 7 16.44 26.46 -2.27
N VAL A 8 16.49 27.36 -1.29
CA VAL A 8 17.15 28.66 -1.40
C VAL A 8 18.15 28.79 -0.25
N LYS A 9 19.34 29.34 -0.51
CA LYS A 9 20.28 29.67 0.58
C LYS A 9 19.60 30.63 1.58
N ALA A 10 19.78 30.40 2.88
CA ALA A 10 19.10 31.16 3.93
C ALA A 10 19.32 32.69 3.82
N GLU A 11 20.51 33.11 3.39
CA GLU A 11 20.87 34.50 3.14
C GLU A 11 20.10 35.14 1.95
N HIS A 12 19.66 34.32 1.00
CA HIS A 12 18.94 34.73 -0.20
C HIS A 12 17.42 34.52 -0.09
N LYS A 13 16.89 34.14 1.09
CA LYS A 13 15.47 33.82 1.26
C LYS A 13 14.50 34.93 0.86
N ARG A 14 14.93 36.20 0.87
CA ARG A 14 14.12 37.36 0.47
C ARG A 14 14.04 37.58 -1.05
N ARG A 15 14.84 36.87 -1.85
CA ARG A 15 14.79 36.95 -3.32
C ARG A 15 13.59 36.22 -3.92
N VAL A 16 13.09 35.19 -3.23
CA VAL A 16 11.91 34.43 -3.65
C VAL A 16 10.77 34.79 -2.71
N GLN A 17 9.71 35.37 -3.25
CA GLN A 17 8.50 35.65 -2.47
C GLN A 17 7.71 34.36 -2.30
N GLY A 18 7.45 33.97 -1.05
CA GLY A 18 6.83 32.68 -0.77
C GLY A 18 6.80 32.34 0.72
N VAL A 19 6.27 31.17 1.02
CA VAL A 19 6.13 30.62 2.38
C VAL A 19 7.26 29.63 2.65
N VAL A 20 7.93 29.76 3.80
CA VAL A 20 8.99 28.82 4.20
C VAL A 20 8.36 27.58 4.84
N HIS A 21 8.65 26.41 4.29
CA HIS A 21 8.15 25.11 4.79
C HIS A 21 9.13 24.35 5.67
N GLY A 22 10.40 24.76 5.67
CA GLY A 22 11.42 24.13 6.49
C GLY A 22 12.82 24.64 6.18
N ALA A 23 13.80 24.14 6.93
CA ALA A 23 15.22 24.42 6.73
C ALA A 23 16.02 23.12 6.82
N SER A 24 17.20 23.10 6.20
CA SER A 24 18.15 22.00 6.34
C SER A 24 18.63 21.89 7.80
N SER A 25 19.12 20.72 8.20
CA SER A 25 19.67 20.50 9.55
C SER A 25 20.83 21.43 9.89
N SER A 26 21.57 21.92 8.88
CA SER A 26 22.63 22.91 9.02
C SER A 26 22.13 24.37 9.07
N GLY A 27 20.84 24.62 8.80
CA GLY A 27 20.24 25.94 8.71
C GLY A 27 20.64 26.77 7.48
N GLN A 28 21.52 26.25 6.62
CA GLN A 28 22.05 27.00 5.47
C GLN A 28 21.10 27.07 4.27
N THR A 29 20.16 26.12 4.17
CA THR A 29 19.17 26.07 3.08
C THR A 29 17.78 26.14 3.67
N VAL A 30 16.93 26.99 3.10
CA VAL A 30 15.50 27.07 3.41
C VAL A 30 14.71 26.57 2.22
N PHE A 31 13.62 25.85 2.49
CA PHE A 31 12.70 25.36 1.46
C PHE A 31 11.51 26.31 1.38
N VAL A 32 11.37 26.99 0.24
CA VAL A 32 10.35 28.03 0.03
C VAL A 32 9.35 27.56 -1.02
N GLU A 33 8.07 27.66 -0.72
CA GLU A 33 6.97 27.55 -1.68
C GLU A 33 6.69 28.94 -2.27
N PRO A 34 6.92 29.17 -3.57
CA PRO A 34 6.61 30.44 -4.21
C PRO A 34 5.11 30.78 -4.13
N LEU A 35 4.78 32.08 -4.04
CA LEU A 35 3.39 32.54 -4.00
C LEU A 35 2.54 32.04 -5.18
N GLU A 36 3.14 32.01 -6.37
CA GLU A 36 2.49 31.60 -7.62
C GLU A 36 2.06 30.12 -7.63
N THR A 37 2.72 29.28 -6.84
CA THR A 37 2.47 27.83 -6.79
C THR A 37 1.61 27.39 -5.60
N ILE A 38 1.22 28.31 -4.71
CA ILE A 38 0.45 27.96 -3.49
C ILE A 38 -0.88 27.29 -3.85
N GLU A 39 -1.61 27.87 -4.81
CA GLU A 39 -2.92 27.34 -5.23
C GLU A 39 -2.77 25.95 -5.85
N GLN A 40 -1.79 25.79 -6.76
CA GLN A 40 -1.48 24.52 -7.42
C GLN A 40 -1.04 23.43 -6.41
N ASN A 41 -0.21 23.77 -5.42
CA ASN A 41 0.19 22.82 -4.38
C ASN A 41 -0.98 22.41 -3.50
N ASN A 42 -1.89 23.32 -3.16
CA ASN A 42 -3.08 22.99 -2.38
C ASN A 42 -4.05 22.13 -3.19
N GLU A 43 -4.20 22.39 -4.49
CA GLU A 43 -4.94 21.53 -5.40
C GLU A 43 -4.32 20.14 -5.51
N LEU A 44 -3.00 20.05 -5.69
CA LEU A 44 -2.28 18.77 -5.72
C LEU A 44 -2.51 17.95 -4.45
N VAL A 45 -2.38 18.56 -3.27
CA VAL A 45 -2.63 17.86 -2.00
C VAL A 45 -4.07 17.34 -1.93
N ARG A 46 -5.07 18.15 -2.33
CA ARG A 46 -6.47 17.72 -2.37
C ARG A 46 -6.68 16.56 -3.34
N LEU A 47 -6.10 16.64 -4.55
CA LEU A 47 -6.20 15.58 -5.54
C LEU A 47 -5.58 14.26 -5.06
N LEU A 48 -4.44 14.32 -4.34
CA LEU A 48 -3.83 13.15 -3.74
C LEU A 48 -4.71 12.56 -2.62
N GLU A 49 -5.33 13.39 -1.80
CA GLU A 49 -6.29 12.95 -0.78
C GLU A 49 -7.53 12.28 -1.41
N ASP A 50 -8.07 12.88 -2.47
CA ASP A 50 -9.21 12.34 -3.23
C ASP A 50 -8.85 11.02 -3.92
N GLU A 51 -7.64 10.92 -4.51
CA GLU A 51 -7.13 9.69 -5.10
C GLU A 51 -7.02 8.57 -4.06
N LEU A 52 -6.45 8.86 -2.89
CA LEU A 52 -6.34 7.88 -1.80
C LEU A 52 -7.71 7.42 -1.30
N ALA A 53 -8.68 8.34 -1.20
CA ALA A 53 -10.04 8.02 -0.82
C ALA A 53 -10.71 7.09 -1.85
N GLU A 54 -10.50 7.35 -3.14
CA GLU A 54 -11.06 6.52 -4.22
C GLU A 54 -10.39 5.14 -4.29
N VAL A 55 -9.07 5.06 -4.12
CA VAL A 55 -8.36 3.77 -4.00
C VAL A 55 -8.95 2.96 -2.86
N HIS A 56 -9.16 3.57 -1.69
CA HIS A 56 -9.76 2.88 -0.54
C HIS A 56 -11.19 2.43 -0.83
N ARG A 57 -12.01 3.26 -1.49
CA ARG A 57 -13.38 2.89 -1.89
C ARG A 57 -13.40 1.67 -2.81
N ILE A 58 -12.53 1.64 -3.83
CA ILE A 58 -12.41 0.51 -4.77
C ILE A 58 -11.94 -0.76 -4.06
N LEU A 59 -10.95 -0.64 -3.17
CA LEU A 59 -10.46 -1.79 -2.40
C LEU A 59 -11.54 -2.38 -1.49
N LEU A 60 -12.35 -1.53 -0.85
CA LEU A 60 -13.49 -1.97 -0.05
C LEU A 60 -14.53 -2.70 -0.90
N GLU A 61 -14.85 -2.18 -2.09
CA GLU A 61 -15.79 -2.81 -3.02
C GLU A 61 -15.32 -4.20 -3.46
N ILE A 62 -14.04 -4.33 -3.86
CA ILE A 62 -13.45 -5.62 -4.21
C ILE A 62 -13.44 -6.57 -3.01
N THR A 63 -13.06 -6.06 -1.82
CA THR A 63 -13.05 -6.85 -0.59
C THR A 63 -14.45 -7.40 -0.28
N GLN A 64 -15.49 -6.59 -0.47
CA GLN A 64 -16.87 -7.02 -0.29
C GLN A 64 -17.26 -8.11 -1.30
N CYS A 65 -16.92 -7.95 -2.58
CA CYS A 65 -17.18 -8.98 -3.60
C CYS A 65 -16.51 -10.33 -3.26
N VAL A 66 -15.31 -10.31 -2.69
CA VAL A 66 -14.64 -11.53 -2.19
C VAL A 66 -15.36 -12.07 -0.94
N GLY A 67 -15.73 -11.19 0.00
CA GLY A 67 -16.45 -11.55 1.22
C GLY A 67 -17.82 -12.18 0.97
N GLU A 68 -18.54 -11.75 -0.07
CA GLU A 68 -19.81 -12.35 -0.51
C GLU A 68 -19.65 -13.83 -0.92
N ARG A 69 -18.44 -14.25 -1.32
CA ARG A 69 -18.10 -15.63 -1.69
C ARG A 69 -17.30 -16.37 -0.62
N SER A 70 -17.16 -15.80 0.57
CA SER A 70 -16.35 -16.37 1.67
C SER A 70 -16.67 -17.84 1.95
N GLN A 71 -17.94 -18.20 2.08
CA GLN A 71 -18.35 -19.59 2.34
C GLN A 71 -17.90 -20.57 1.25
N GLU A 72 -17.99 -20.16 -0.03
CA GLU A 72 -17.56 -20.99 -1.17
C GLU A 72 -16.03 -21.14 -1.18
N ILE A 73 -15.32 -20.07 -0.84
CA ILE A 73 -13.85 -20.06 -0.72
C ILE A 73 -13.41 -20.97 0.42
N ASP A 74 -14.02 -20.85 1.59
CA ASP A 74 -13.70 -21.68 2.77
C ASP A 74 -13.94 -23.16 2.48
N ALA A 75 -15.08 -23.50 1.86
CA ALA A 75 -15.37 -24.88 1.46
C ALA A 75 -14.34 -25.40 0.44
N ALA A 76 -13.91 -24.57 -0.52
CA ALA A 76 -12.87 -24.96 -1.47
C ALA A 76 -11.53 -25.23 -0.77
N VAL A 77 -11.17 -24.41 0.23
CA VAL A 77 -9.96 -24.60 1.03
C VAL A 77 -10.01 -25.91 1.82
N GLU A 78 -11.14 -26.24 2.45
CA GLU A 78 -11.31 -27.51 3.17
C GLU A 78 -11.16 -28.72 2.24
N ILE A 79 -11.78 -28.66 1.06
CA ILE A 79 -11.69 -29.74 0.05
C ILE A 79 -10.24 -29.90 -0.43
N LEU A 80 -9.54 -28.79 -0.71
CA LEU A 80 -8.14 -28.84 -1.12
C LEU A 80 -7.25 -29.42 -0.03
N ALA A 81 -7.47 -29.05 1.23
CA ALA A 81 -6.70 -29.58 2.36
C ALA A 81 -6.88 -31.10 2.53
N GLU A 82 -8.11 -31.61 2.39
CA GLU A 82 -8.37 -33.05 2.43
C GLU A 82 -7.69 -33.76 1.27
N LEU A 83 -7.75 -33.19 0.06
CA LEU A 83 -7.10 -33.76 -1.12
C LEU A 83 -5.57 -33.81 -0.96
N GLU A 84 -4.97 -32.72 -0.47
CA GLU A 84 -3.54 -32.66 -0.16
C GLU A 84 -3.15 -33.71 0.89
N LEU A 85 -3.98 -33.92 1.92
CA LEU A 85 -3.74 -34.96 2.92
C LEU A 85 -3.74 -36.36 2.29
N GLN A 86 -4.64 -36.65 1.35
CA GLN A 86 -4.66 -37.94 0.64
C GLN A 86 -3.41 -38.14 -0.21
N PHE A 87 -2.97 -37.12 -0.95
CA PHE A 87 -1.72 -37.19 -1.71
C PHE A 87 -0.49 -37.36 -0.82
N ALA A 88 -0.44 -36.64 0.30
CA ALA A 88 0.64 -36.76 1.26
C ALA A 88 0.73 -38.18 1.85
N LYS A 89 -0.42 -38.79 2.19
CA LYS A 89 -0.47 -40.20 2.65
C LYS A 89 0.00 -41.17 1.56
N ALA A 90 -0.40 -40.95 0.31
CA ALA A 90 0.01 -41.80 -0.81
C ALA A 90 1.53 -41.72 -1.04
N HIS A 91 2.10 -40.52 -1.12
CA HIS A 91 3.54 -40.33 -1.25
C HIS A 91 4.32 -40.92 -0.07
N PHE A 92 3.84 -40.70 1.15
CA PHE A 92 4.44 -41.32 2.32
C PHE A 92 4.43 -42.85 2.23
N ALA A 93 3.33 -43.44 1.75
CA ALA A 93 3.24 -44.88 1.58
C ALA A 93 4.21 -45.40 0.51
N GLU A 94 4.40 -44.67 -0.60
CA GLU A 94 5.38 -45.01 -1.64
C GLU A 94 6.82 -44.92 -1.11
N ASP A 95 7.18 -43.82 -0.44
CA ASP A 95 8.54 -43.57 0.07
C ASP A 95 8.98 -44.61 1.10
N TYR A 96 8.05 -45.06 1.94
CA TYR A 96 8.31 -45.98 3.04
C TYR A 96 7.78 -47.39 2.81
N ASN A 97 7.31 -47.71 1.59
CA ASN A 97 6.67 -49.00 1.25
C ASN A 97 5.60 -49.43 2.27
N CYS A 98 4.76 -48.48 2.70
CA CYS A 98 3.69 -48.77 3.64
C CYS A 98 2.57 -49.58 2.99
N VAL A 99 1.83 -50.32 3.81
CA VAL A 99 0.66 -51.10 3.40
C VAL A 99 -0.56 -50.66 4.20
N ALA A 100 -1.75 -50.77 3.61
CA ALA A 100 -2.99 -50.51 4.31
C ALA A 100 -3.18 -51.54 5.45
N PRO A 101 -3.45 -51.09 6.69
CA PRO A 101 -3.73 -52.01 7.79
C PRO A 101 -5.07 -52.72 7.58
N LEU A 102 -5.14 -53.99 7.96
CA LEU A 102 -6.38 -54.77 8.02
C LEU A 102 -6.95 -54.65 9.45
N PHE A 103 -8.23 -54.27 9.58
CA PHE A 103 -8.96 -54.18 10.84
C PHE A 103 -10.11 -55.19 10.87
#